data_AF-A0A957V9L9-F1
#
_entry.id   AF-A0A957V9L9-F1
#
_cell.length_a   1.000
_cell.length_b   1.000
_cell.length_c   1.000
_cell.angle_alpha   90.00
_cell.angle_beta   90.00
_cell.angle_gamma   90.00
#
_symmetry.space_group_name_H-M   'P 1'
#
loop_
_entity.id
_entity.type
_entity.pdbx_description
1 polymer ?
#
loop_
_entity_poly.entity_id
_entity_poly.type
_entity_poly.pdbx_seq_one_letter_code
_entity_poly.pdbx_strand_id
1 'polypeptide(L)'
;TKYGVTLSRYNVAALGVNALFIFLHLLQTHVWYDGLAQDVHIFTSQWSVILMLVMIVMMENPRRGTFFGKKAPFPQRSVQFIRKYHGYIFSWAVIYTFWYHPMETSPGHLLGFLYTFLLLLQGSLFFTRIHVNKYWGFALETAVLVHGTVVAIIAANGLWQMFFFGFAGIVVATTMYGLGLPRWARLSIIAAYIGFALYIYSQIGITKIHQVTWIPLTYYATALVLSLLIGGGVWLA
;
A
#
# COMPACT_ATOMS: atom_id res chain seq x y z
N THR A 1 -23.42 -8.48 7.57
CA THR A 1 -22.56 -9.31 8.45
C THR A 1 -21.89 -8.40 9.47
N LYS A 2 -22.04 -8.69 10.76
CA LYS A 2 -21.42 -7.91 11.85
C LYS A 2 -19.99 -8.42 12.04
N TYR A 3 -18.98 -7.56 12.02
CA TYR A 3 -17.57 -7.97 12.17
C TYR A 3 -17.32 -8.64 13.54
N GLY A 4 -16.75 -9.85 13.51
CA GLY A 4 -16.53 -10.70 14.68
C GLY A 4 -15.26 -10.36 15.47
N VAL A 5 -15.21 -10.81 16.73
CA VAL A 5 -14.01 -10.77 17.58
C VAL A 5 -13.24 -12.11 17.58
N THR A 6 -13.85 -13.16 17.06
CA THR A 6 -13.26 -14.51 16.96
C THR A 6 -12.90 -14.85 15.52
N LEU A 7 -12.01 -15.82 15.35
CA LEU A 7 -11.66 -16.36 14.04
C LEU A 7 -12.69 -17.42 13.61
N SER A 8 -13.14 -17.34 12.37
CA SER A 8 -13.91 -18.42 11.75
C SER A 8 -12.99 -19.53 11.26
N ARG A 9 -13.56 -20.70 10.95
CA ARG A 9 -12.82 -21.80 10.30
C ARG A 9 -12.11 -21.37 9.01
N TYR A 10 -12.68 -20.42 8.27
CA TYR A 10 -12.09 -19.91 7.03
C TYR A 10 -10.90 -18.99 7.30
N ASN A 11 -10.94 -18.21 8.38
CA ASN A 11 -9.78 -17.41 8.78
C ASN A 11 -8.62 -18.32 9.20
N VAL A 12 -8.90 -19.38 9.98
CA VAL A 12 -7.89 -20.37 10.39
C VAL A 12 -7.31 -21.09 9.18
N ALA A 13 -8.16 -21.51 8.23
CA ALA A 13 -7.70 -22.12 6.98
C ALA A 13 -6.80 -21.16 6.17
N ALA A 14 -7.20 -19.89 6.01
CA ALA A 14 -6.39 -18.90 5.30
C ALA A 14 -5.02 -18.65 5.98
N LEU A 15 -5.00 -18.57 7.32
CA LEU A 15 -3.76 -18.47 8.09
C LEU A 15 -2.86 -19.70 7.88
N GLY A 16 -3.43 -20.91 7.96
CA GLY A 16 -2.70 -22.16 7.75
C GLY A 16 -2.11 -22.27 6.35
N VAL A 17 -2.90 -21.92 5.32
CA VAL A 17 -2.45 -21.92 3.91
C VAL A 17 -1.32 -20.90 3.71
N ASN A 18 -1.48 -19.67 4.21
CA ASN A 18 -0.44 -18.66 4.09
C ASN A 18 0.84 -19.06 4.84
N ALA A 19 0.73 -19.62 6.05
CA ALA A 19 1.89 -20.12 6.79
C ALA A 19 2.61 -21.24 6.03
N LEU A 20 1.85 -22.21 5.49
CA LEU A 20 2.41 -23.28 4.66
C LEU A 20 3.17 -22.71 3.47
N PHE A 21 2.59 -21.77 2.72
CA PHE A 21 3.26 -21.18 1.56
C PHE A 21 4.47 -20.31 1.92
N ILE A 22 4.49 -19.68 3.09
CA ILE A 22 5.69 -19.00 3.61
C ILE A 22 6.83 -20.01 3.82
N PHE A 23 6.56 -21.15 4.46
CA PHE A 23 7.56 -22.21 4.64
C PHE A 23 7.97 -22.86 3.31
N LEU A 24 7.02 -23.08 2.39
CA LEU A 24 7.32 -23.64 1.07
C LEU A 24 8.18 -22.69 0.25
N HIS A 25 7.93 -21.37 0.29
CA HIS A 25 8.76 -20.41 -0.39
C HIS A 25 10.18 -20.44 0.19
N LEU A 26 10.34 -20.43 1.52
CA LEU A 26 11.65 -20.54 2.17
C LEU A 26 12.40 -21.83 1.79
N LEU A 27 11.71 -22.97 1.83
CA LEU A 27 12.28 -24.25 1.38
C LEU A 27 12.68 -24.17 -0.09
N GLN A 28 11.80 -23.58 -0.91
CA GLN A 28 12.06 -23.40 -2.33
C GLN A 28 13.32 -22.57 -2.54
N THR A 29 13.49 -21.42 -1.87
CA THR A 29 14.71 -20.58 -1.92
C THR A 29 15.98 -21.35 -1.56
N HIS A 30 15.90 -22.24 -0.56
CA HIS A 30 17.06 -23.03 -0.13
C HIS A 30 17.45 -24.13 -1.12
N VAL A 31 16.50 -24.65 -1.90
CA VAL A 31 16.76 -25.74 -2.87
C VAL A 31 16.97 -25.18 -4.28
N TRP A 32 16.23 -24.13 -4.65
CA TRP A 32 16.25 -23.43 -5.92
C TRP A 32 16.25 -21.92 -5.65
N TYR A 33 17.16 -21.17 -6.27
CA TYR A 33 17.04 -19.71 -6.22
C TYR A 33 15.67 -19.29 -6.76
N ASP A 34 14.95 -18.52 -5.96
CA ASP A 34 13.56 -18.12 -6.17
C ASP A 34 13.46 -16.74 -6.83
N GLY A 35 12.26 -16.39 -7.26
CA GLY A 35 11.93 -15.02 -7.67
C GLY A 35 11.63 -14.86 -9.14
N LEU A 36 10.36 -14.55 -9.44
CA LEU A 36 9.94 -14.11 -10.78
C LEU A 36 10.64 -12.83 -11.23
N ALA A 37 11.34 -12.12 -10.34
CA ALA A 37 12.12 -10.93 -10.65
C ALA A 37 13.19 -11.14 -11.74
N GLN A 38 13.63 -12.37 -11.97
CA GLN A 38 14.55 -12.70 -13.06
C GLN A 38 13.85 -12.73 -14.43
N ASP A 39 12.58 -13.12 -14.45
CA ASP A 39 11.83 -13.42 -15.70
C ASP A 39 10.76 -12.36 -16.03
N VAL A 40 10.37 -11.54 -15.06
CA VAL A 40 9.27 -10.57 -15.20
C VAL A 40 9.72 -9.18 -14.76
N HIS A 41 9.32 -8.18 -15.53
CA HIS A 41 9.72 -6.80 -15.29
C HIS A 41 9.14 -6.23 -13.98
N ILE A 42 9.96 -5.55 -13.18
CA ILE A 42 9.62 -4.98 -11.85
C ILE A 42 8.36 -4.13 -11.80
N PHE A 43 8.01 -3.49 -12.92
CA PHE A 43 6.80 -2.68 -13.02
C PHE A 43 5.54 -3.48 -12.72
N THR A 44 5.48 -4.75 -13.09
CA THR A 44 4.33 -5.60 -12.82
C THR A 44 4.08 -5.72 -11.30
N SER A 45 5.12 -5.99 -10.52
CA SER A 45 5.02 -6.10 -9.05
C SER A 45 4.70 -4.74 -8.44
N GLN A 46 5.38 -3.68 -8.91
CA GLN A 46 5.15 -2.31 -8.44
C GLN A 46 3.70 -1.85 -8.68
N TRP A 47 3.16 -2.08 -9.87
CA TRP A 47 1.80 -1.70 -10.22
C TRP A 47 0.74 -2.50 -9.46
N SER A 48 1.02 -3.74 -9.08
CA SER A 48 0.11 -4.53 -8.23
C SER A 48 -0.09 -3.87 -6.85
N VAL A 49 0.99 -3.36 -6.24
CA VAL A 49 0.94 -2.63 -4.96
C VAL A 49 0.28 -1.27 -5.13
N ILE A 50 0.61 -0.52 -6.20
CA ILE A 50 -0.03 0.78 -6.50
C ILE A 50 -1.55 0.58 -6.64
N LEU A 51 -1.99 -0.41 -7.40
CA LEU A 51 -3.40 -0.73 -7.60
C LEU A 51 -4.10 -1.02 -6.27
N MET A 52 -3.48 -1.82 -5.41
CA MET A 52 -4.00 -2.11 -4.07
C MET A 52 -4.16 -0.83 -3.24
N LEU A 53 -3.11 0.00 -3.13
CA LEU A 53 -3.16 1.24 -2.34
C LEU A 53 -4.20 2.24 -2.88
N VAL A 54 -4.37 2.30 -4.20
CA VAL A 54 -5.38 3.14 -4.86
C VAL A 54 -6.80 2.64 -4.55
N MET A 55 -7.04 1.34 -4.64
CA MET A 55 -8.32 0.75 -4.25
C MET A 55 -8.63 0.99 -2.77
N ILE A 56 -7.63 0.95 -1.89
CA ILE A 56 -7.78 1.27 -0.46
C ILE A 56 -8.29 2.70 -0.28
N VAL A 57 -7.67 3.72 -0.87
CA VAL A 57 -8.16 5.11 -0.71
C VAL A 57 -9.55 5.31 -1.30
N MET A 58 -9.88 4.64 -2.40
CA MET A 58 -11.23 4.71 -2.96
C MET A 58 -12.29 4.12 -2.01
N MET A 59 -11.97 3.00 -1.34
CA MET A 59 -12.86 2.41 -0.32
C MET A 59 -12.93 3.25 0.96
N GLU A 60 -11.83 3.90 1.33
CA GLU A 60 -11.70 4.70 2.56
C GLU A 60 -12.16 6.14 2.41
N ASN A 61 -12.40 6.61 1.17
CA ASN A 61 -12.85 7.96 0.84
C ASN A 61 -14.06 8.44 1.69
N PRO A 62 -15.12 7.64 1.93
CA PRO A 62 -16.24 8.07 2.77
C PRO A 62 -15.84 8.42 4.21
N ARG A 63 -14.78 7.78 4.74
CA ARG A 63 -14.30 7.90 6.12
C ARG A 63 -13.27 9.01 6.30
N ARG A 64 -12.28 9.09 5.40
CA ARG A 64 -11.12 9.99 5.55
C ARG A 64 -10.92 11.00 4.42
N GLY A 65 -11.74 10.94 3.37
CA GLY A 65 -11.52 11.69 2.14
C GLY A 65 -10.32 11.18 1.34
N THR A 66 -10.00 11.88 0.25
CA THR A 66 -8.82 11.60 -0.59
C THR A 66 -7.83 12.76 -0.63
N PHE A 67 -8.19 13.95 -0.15
CA PHE A 67 -7.26 15.09 -0.14
C PHE A 67 -7.61 16.07 0.99
N PHE A 68 -6.75 16.14 1.99
CA PHE A 68 -6.91 16.94 3.21
C PHE A 68 -8.28 16.78 3.90
N GLY A 69 -8.79 15.54 3.94
CA GLY A 69 -10.10 15.22 4.53
C GLY A 69 -11.29 15.48 3.60
N LYS A 70 -11.07 16.07 2.41
CA LYS A 70 -12.13 16.28 1.41
C LYS A 70 -12.39 14.98 0.64
N LYS A 71 -13.67 14.70 0.41
CA LYS A 71 -14.11 13.49 -0.31
C LYS A 71 -14.02 13.71 -1.81
N ALA A 72 -13.45 12.76 -2.54
CA ALA A 72 -13.56 12.74 -4.00
C ALA A 72 -14.96 12.28 -4.43
N PRO A 73 -15.53 12.82 -5.52
CA PRO A 73 -16.82 12.43 -6.05
C PRO A 73 -16.73 11.14 -6.88
N PHE A 74 -16.17 10.06 -6.32
CA PHE A 74 -16.14 8.78 -7.02
C PHE A 74 -17.56 8.24 -7.23
N PRO A 75 -17.90 7.71 -8.42
CA PRO A 75 -19.19 7.07 -8.65
C PRO A 75 -19.43 5.95 -7.62
N GLN A 76 -20.62 5.91 -7.04
CA GLN A 76 -20.96 4.93 -6.01
C GLN A 76 -20.79 3.49 -6.50
N ARG A 77 -21.12 3.23 -7.77
CA ARG A 77 -20.94 1.92 -8.42
C ARG A 77 -19.47 1.50 -8.44
N SER A 78 -18.55 2.41 -8.74
CA SER A 78 -17.10 2.12 -8.74
C SER A 78 -16.62 1.73 -7.33
N VAL A 79 -17.05 2.47 -6.31
CA VAL A 79 -16.69 2.15 -4.92
C VAL A 79 -17.30 0.81 -4.48
N GLN A 80 -18.55 0.51 -4.86
CA GLN A 80 -19.19 -0.77 -4.55
C GLN A 80 -18.49 -1.96 -5.24
N PHE A 81 -18.11 -1.80 -6.50
CA PHE A 81 -17.33 -2.80 -7.24
C PHE A 81 -16.02 -3.10 -6.52
N ILE A 82 -15.26 -2.06 -6.18
CA ILE A 82 -13.99 -2.20 -5.45
C ILE A 82 -14.24 -2.93 -4.12
N ARG A 83 -15.23 -2.51 -3.32
CA ARG A 83 -15.56 -3.18 -2.05
C ARG A 83 -15.96 -4.64 -2.23
N LYS A 84 -16.63 -4.99 -3.32
CA LYS A 84 -17.05 -6.36 -3.61
C LYS A 84 -15.87 -7.26 -4.02
N TYR A 85 -14.92 -6.74 -4.80
CA TYR A 85 -13.87 -7.54 -5.44
C TYR A 85 -12.46 -7.33 -4.88
N HIS A 86 -12.26 -6.39 -3.95
CA HIS A 86 -10.92 -6.08 -3.41
C HIS A 86 -10.20 -7.32 -2.87
N GLY A 87 -10.90 -8.24 -2.21
CA GLY A 87 -10.28 -9.46 -1.67
C GLY A 87 -9.53 -10.26 -2.74
N TYR A 88 -10.09 -10.40 -3.95
CA TYR A 88 -9.44 -11.11 -5.05
C TYR A 88 -8.23 -10.35 -5.59
N ILE A 89 -8.39 -9.05 -5.85
CA ILE A 89 -7.31 -8.22 -6.41
C ILE A 89 -6.16 -8.08 -5.41
N PHE A 90 -6.47 -7.94 -4.12
CA PHE A 90 -5.45 -7.79 -3.07
C PHE A 90 -4.74 -9.11 -2.83
N SER A 91 -5.46 -10.24 -2.84
CA SER A 91 -4.83 -11.55 -2.75
C SER A 91 -3.88 -11.79 -3.93
N TRP A 92 -4.30 -11.48 -5.17
CA TRP A 92 -3.43 -11.54 -6.33
C TRP A 92 -2.20 -10.65 -6.16
N ALA A 93 -2.36 -9.37 -5.83
CA ALA A 93 -1.24 -8.43 -5.70
C ALA A 93 -0.24 -8.89 -4.64
N VAL A 94 -0.72 -9.28 -3.46
CA VAL A 94 0.14 -9.70 -2.35
C VAL A 94 0.85 -11.03 -2.66
N ILE A 95 0.14 -12.02 -3.22
CA ILE A 95 0.74 -13.31 -3.60
C ILE A 95 1.74 -13.10 -4.75
N TYR A 96 1.40 -12.25 -5.72
CA TYR A 96 2.28 -11.96 -6.83
C TYR A 96 3.58 -11.31 -6.35
N THR A 97 3.49 -10.24 -5.54
CA THR A 97 4.68 -9.61 -4.94
C THR A 97 5.44 -10.57 -4.04
N PHE A 98 4.74 -11.43 -3.30
CA PHE A 98 5.35 -12.45 -2.43
C PHE A 98 6.29 -13.36 -3.21
N TRP A 99 5.86 -13.92 -4.34
CA TRP A 99 6.67 -14.81 -5.20
C TRP A 99 7.56 -14.07 -6.20
N TYR A 100 7.30 -12.78 -6.44
CA TYR A 100 8.12 -11.97 -7.32
C TYR A 100 9.53 -11.80 -6.74
N HIS A 101 9.62 -11.53 -5.43
CA HIS A 101 10.89 -11.29 -4.77
C HIS A 101 11.53 -12.58 -4.27
N PRO A 102 12.85 -12.75 -4.46
CA PRO A 102 13.59 -13.83 -3.82
C PRO A 102 13.66 -13.64 -2.30
N MET A 103 13.62 -14.72 -1.50
CA MET A 103 13.79 -14.65 -0.03
C MET A 103 15.26 -14.42 0.38
N GLU A 104 15.72 -13.21 0.13
CA GLU A 104 17.08 -12.76 0.44
C GLU A 104 17.20 -12.11 1.82
N THR A 105 18.41 -12.11 2.39
CA THR A 105 18.67 -11.55 3.74
C THR A 105 19.02 -10.07 3.73
N SER A 106 18.94 -9.39 2.58
CA SER A 106 19.18 -7.94 2.54
C SER A 106 18.08 -7.20 3.34
N PRO A 107 18.39 -6.04 3.97
CA PRO A 107 17.38 -5.36 4.79
C PRO A 107 16.13 -4.93 4.02
N GLY A 108 16.26 -4.66 2.72
CA GLY A 108 15.13 -4.37 1.84
C GLY A 108 14.19 -5.56 1.67
N HIS A 109 14.75 -6.77 1.46
CA HIS A 109 13.98 -8.01 1.38
C HIS A 109 13.35 -8.37 2.72
N LEU A 110 14.09 -8.31 3.83
CA LEU A 110 13.56 -8.62 5.16
C LEU A 110 12.37 -7.72 5.53
N LEU A 111 12.47 -6.40 5.30
CA LEU A 111 11.35 -5.48 5.51
C LEU A 111 10.20 -5.73 4.53
N GLY A 112 10.52 -6.08 3.28
CA GLY A 112 9.53 -6.41 2.26
C GLY A 112 8.72 -7.64 2.62
N PHE A 113 9.37 -8.74 3.02
CA PHE A 113 8.69 -9.95 3.47
C PHE A 113 7.92 -9.74 4.76
N LEU A 114 8.47 -9.01 5.74
CA LEU A 114 7.71 -8.63 6.92
C LEU A 114 6.43 -7.90 6.52
N TYR A 115 6.51 -6.91 5.62
CA TYR A 115 5.33 -6.17 5.17
C TYR A 115 4.33 -7.08 4.45
N THR A 116 4.79 -7.92 3.53
CA THR A 116 3.96 -8.90 2.81
C THR A 116 3.28 -9.88 3.77
N PHE A 117 3.96 -10.35 4.82
CA PHE A 117 3.37 -11.21 5.84
C PHE A 117 2.27 -10.50 6.62
N LEU A 118 2.45 -9.22 6.96
CA LEU A 118 1.42 -8.42 7.61
C LEU A 118 0.21 -8.21 6.67
N LEU A 119 0.42 -8.10 5.36
CA LEU A 119 -0.66 -8.02 4.37
C LEU A 119 -1.39 -9.36 4.18
N LEU A 120 -0.68 -10.49 4.14
CA LEU A 120 -1.27 -11.84 4.13
C LEU A 120 -2.08 -12.10 5.41
N LEU A 121 -1.57 -11.64 6.56
CA LEU A 121 -2.30 -11.65 7.83
C LEU A 121 -3.57 -10.81 7.72
N GLN A 122 -3.49 -9.56 7.25
CA GLN A 122 -4.65 -8.70 7.05
C GLN A 122 -5.70 -9.34 6.13
N GLY A 123 -5.26 -9.96 5.04
CA GLY A 123 -6.13 -10.73 4.14
C GLY A 123 -6.80 -11.89 4.85
N SER A 124 -6.07 -12.65 5.67
CA SER A 124 -6.59 -13.81 6.41
C SER A 124 -7.60 -13.42 7.51
N LEU A 125 -7.56 -12.18 7.99
CA LEU A 125 -8.43 -11.67 9.05
C LEU A 125 -9.78 -11.12 8.54
N PHE A 126 -10.17 -11.40 7.29
CA PHE A 126 -11.45 -10.95 6.71
C PHE A 126 -12.65 -11.18 7.66
N PHE A 127 -13.61 -10.25 7.64
CA PHE A 127 -14.80 -10.23 8.50
C PHE A 127 -14.54 -10.15 10.03
N THR A 128 -13.31 -9.88 10.47
CA THR A 128 -13.00 -9.56 11.88
C THR A 128 -12.95 -8.06 12.15
N ARG A 129 -13.05 -7.64 13.41
CA ARG A 129 -12.89 -6.23 13.80
C ARG A 129 -11.48 -5.68 13.52
N ILE A 130 -10.46 -6.53 13.55
CA ILE A 130 -9.07 -6.13 13.26
C ILE A 130 -8.95 -5.73 11.79
N HIS A 131 -9.60 -6.45 10.88
CA HIS A 131 -9.55 -6.17 9.44
C HIS A 131 -10.02 -4.76 9.08
N VAL A 132 -10.94 -4.19 9.87
CA VAL A 132 -11.45 -2.82 9.70
C VAL A 132 -10.89 -1.83 10.74
N ASN A 133 -9.89 -2.23 11.53
CA ASN A 133 -9.30 -1.37 12.54
C ASN A 133 -8.49 -0.25 11.89
N LYS A 134 -8.85 1.00 12.17
CA LYS A 134 -8.22 2.18 11.56
C LYS A 134 -6.73 2.35 11.86
N TYR A 135 -6.25 1.89 13.02
CA TYR A 135 -4.84 2.00 13.41
C TYR A 135 -4.02 0.91 12.73
N TRP A 136 -4.57 -0.30 12.65
CA TRP A 136 -3.96 -1.40 11.90
C TRP A 136 -3.88 -1.08 10.40
N GLY A 137 -4.97 -0.62 9.80
CA GLY A 137 -4.99 -0.16 8.41
C GLY A 137 -3.98 0.96 8.17
N PHE A 138 -3.94 1.97 9.05
CA PHE A 138 -2.94 3.05 8.97
C PHE A 138 -1.50 2.52 9.03
N ALA A 139 -1.20 1.57 9.92
CA ALA A 139 0.14 0.97 10.03
C ALA A 139 0.53 0.25 8.72
N LEU A 140 -0.36 -0.57 8.16
CA LEU A 140 -0.12 -1.28 6.90
C LEU A 140 0.05 -0.34 5.71
N GLU A 141 -0.77 0.72 5.63
CA GLU A 141 -0.68 1.71 4.56
C GLU A 141 0.57 2.59 4.67
N THR A 142 1.11 2.76 5.88
CA THR A 142 2.32 3.57 6.11
C THR A 142 3.60 2.73 6.01
N ALA A 143 3.53 1.41 6.22
CA ALA A 143 4.69 0.52 6.12
C ALA A 143 5.37 0.56 4.74
N VAL A 144 4.61 0.81 3.66
CA VAL A 144 5.15 0.97 2.30
C VAL A 144 6.11 2.17 2.18
N LEU A 145 5.88 3.24 2.96
CA LEU A 145 6.79 4.39 3.03
C LEU A 145 8.16 3.92 3.51
N VAL A 146 8.20 3.19 4.63
CA VAL A 146 9.43 2.71 5.25
C VAL A 146 10.13 1.73 4.32
N HIS A 147 9.41 0.72 3.83
CA HIS A 147 9.97 -0.29 2.93
C HIS A 147 10.52 0.33 1.63
N GLY A 148 9.72 1.14 0.92
CA GLY A 148 10.14 1.75 -0.34
C GLY A 148 11.32 2.70 -0.19
N THR A 149 11.39 3.43 0.94
CA THR A 149 12.55 4.29 1.25
C THR A 149 13.81 3.44 1.46
N VAL A 150 13.73 2.39 2.27
CA VAL A 150 14.89 1.54 2.57
C VAL A 150 15.40 0.83 1.31
N VAL A 151 14.50 0.30 0.47
CA VAL A 151 14.87 -0.31 -0.81
C VAL A 151 15.61 0.68 -1.69
N ALA A 152 15.14 1.92 -1.80
CA ALA A 152 15.80 2.94 -2.62
C ALA A 152 17.18 3.37 -2.07
N ILE A 153 17.33 3.41 -0.75
CA ILE A 153 18.64 3.66 -0.10
C ILE A 153 19.61 2.53 -0.44
N ILE A 154 19.19 1.28 -0.25
CA ILE A 154 20.04 0.09 -0.48
C ILE A 154 20.39 -0.06 -1.95
N ALA A 155 19.45 0.25 -2.85
CA ALA A 155 19.69 0.25 -4.29
C ALA A 155 20.69 1.34 -4.74
N ALA A 156 21.06 2.28 -3.86
CA ALA A 156 22.00 3.37 -4.13
C ALA A 156 21.67 4.18 -5.40
N ASN A 157 20.38 4.25 -5.77
CA ASN A 157 19.92 4.88 -7.01
C ASN A 157 19.67 6.39 -6.88
N GLY A 158 19.83 6.95 -5.68
CA GLY A 158 19.61 8.38 -5.40
C GLY A 158 18.13 8.81 -5.49
N LEU A 159 17.18 7.87 -5.43
CA LEU A 159 15.74 8.13 -5.53
C LEU A 159 14.99 7.97 -4.21
N TRP A 160 15.68 7.76 -3.08
CA TRP A 160 15.00 7.55 -1.80
C TRP A 160 14.11 8.72 -1.38
N GLN A 161 14.45 9.95 -1.79
CA GLN A 161 13.66 11.15 -1.53
C GLN A 161 12.30 11.08 -2.23
N MET A 162 12.26 10.58 -3.47
CA MET A 162 11.02 10.36 -4.21
C MET A 162 10.12 9.36 -3.47
N PHE A 163 10.68 8.23 -2.99
CA PHE A 163 9.92 7.22 -2.27
C PHE A 163 9.46 7.70 -0.90
N PHE A 164 10.38 8.24 -0.09
CA PHE A 164 10.08 8.74 1.25
C PHE A 164 9.04 9.85 1.20
N PHE A 165 9.34 10.94 0.50
CA PHE A 165 8.46 12.09 0.51
C PHE A 165 7.20 11.87 -0.34
N GLY A 166 7.27 11.01 -1.36
CA GLY A 166 6.09 10.63 -2.14
C GLY A 166 5.05 9.87 -1.30
N PHE A 167 5.47 8.81 -0.59
CA PHE A 167 4.56 8.07 0.30
C PHE A 167 4.19 8.86 1.56
N ALA A 168 5.12 9.61 2.15
CA ALA A 168 4.81 10.55 3.23
C ALA A 168 3.77 11.60 2.77
N GLY A 169 3.87 12.06 1.52
CA GLY A 169 2.91 12.94 0.89
C GLY A 169 1.50 12.33 0.84
N ILE A 170 1.36 11.03 0.58
CA ILE A 170 0.07 10.33 0.66
C ILE A 170 -0.44 10.26 2.11
N VAL A 171 0.44 9.98 3.07
CA VAL A 171 0.07 9.95 4.50
C VAL A 171 -0.46 11.32 4.96
N VAL A 172 0.27 12.38 4.60
CA VAL A 172 -0.06 13.77 4.91
C VAL A 172 -1.32 14.22 4.18
N ALA A 173 -1.48 13.89 2.90
CA ALA A 173 -2.63 14.34 2.11
C ALA A 173 -3.90 13.52 2.42
N THR A 174 -3.78 12.25 2.78
CA THR A 174 -4.92 11.32 2.85
C THR A 174 -4.95 10.50 4.13
N THR A 175 -3.93 9.68 4.42
CA THR A 175 -4.08 8.56 5.35
C THR A 175 -4.33 9.03 6.79
N MET A 176 -3.65 10.09 7.22
CA MET A 176 -3.73 10.61 8.60
C MET A 176 -5.13 11.15 8.96
N TYR A 177 -5.94 11.56 7.97
CA TYR A 177 -7.28 12.10 8.20
C TYR A 177 -8.26 11.05 8.73
N GLY A 178 -7.95 9.76 8.55
CA GLY A 178 -8.73 8.68 9.12
C GLY A 178 -8.50 8.45 10.61
N LEU A 179 -7.46 9.03 11.22
CA LEU A 179 -7.12 8.71 12.61
C LEU A 179 -7.97 9.47 13.63
N GLY A 180 -8.59 10.58 13.23
CA GLY A 180 -9.29 11.49 14.14
C GLY A 180 -8.33 12.39 14.92
N LEU A 181 -7.16 12.69 14.34
CA LEU A 181 -6.17 13.57 14.95
C LEU A 181 -6.73 14.99 15.13
N PRO A 182 -6.44 15.66 16.26
CA PRO A 182 -6.79 17.07 16.44
C PRO A 182 -6.05 17.93 15.42
N ARG A 183 -6.57 19.14 15.14
CA ARG A 183 -6.03 20.04 14.12
C ARG A 183 -4.54 20.35 14.34
N TRP A 184 -4.12 20.59 15.58
CA TRP A 184 -2.73 20.89 15.91
C TRP A 184 -1.80 19.75 15.49
N ALA A 185 -2.14 18.49 15.78
CA ALA A 185 -1.31 17.34 15.45
C ALA A 185 -1.15 17.17 13.93
N ARG A 186 -2.24 17.36 13.17
CA ARG A 186 -2.18 17.35 11.70
C ARG A 186 -1.30 18.46 11.15
N LEU A 187 -1.41 19.68 11.70
CA LEU A 187 -0.58 20.81 11.30
C LEU A 187 0.89 20.58 11.65
N SER A 188 1.20 19.98 12.79
CA SER A 188 2.57 19.60 13.16
C SER A 188 3.15 18.59 12.19
N ILE A 189 2.39 17.56 11.79
CA ILE A 189 2.83 16.57 10.79
C ILE A 189 3.07 17.25 9.43
N ILE A 190 2.17 18.13 8.99
CA ILE A 190 2.33 18.91 7.75
C ILE A 190 3.59 19.79 7.81
N ALA A 191 3.78 20.52 8.91
CA ALA A 191 4.92 21.40 9.09
C ALA A 191 6.24 20.62 9.11
N ALA A 192 6.28 19.48 9.80
CA ALA A 192 7.44 18.59 9.81
C ALA A 192 7.75 18.03 8.41
N TYR A 193 6.73 17.60 7.67
CA TYR A 193 6.88 17.13 6.29
C TYR A 193 7.46 18.22 5.38
N ILE A 194 6.89 19.43 5.42
CA ILE A 194 7.35 20.57 4.60
C ILE A 194 8.78 20.97 4.98
N GLY A 195 9.04 21.15 6.29
CA GLY A 195 10.36 21.54 6.78
C GLY A 195 11.44 20.52 6.43
N PHE A 196 11.13 19.22 6.57
CA PHE A 196 12.08 18.17 6.22
C PHE A 196 12.31 18.07 4.71
N ALA A 197 11.26 18.24 3.89
CA ALA A 197 11.40 18.29 2.44
C ALA A 197 12.29 19.47 2.01
N LEU A 198 12.01 20.67 2.50
CA LEU A 198 12.82 21.86 2.19
C LEU A 198 14.27 21.69 2.63
N TYR A 199 14.50 21.14 3.83
CA TYR A 199 15.84 20.84 4.31
C TYR A 199 16.56 19.87 3.37
N ILE A 200 16.01 18.69 3.09
CA ILE A 200 16.67 17.70 2.23
C ILE A 200 16.89 18.24 0.81
N TYR A 201 15.89 18.85 0.19
CA TYR A 201 16.02 19.38 -1.17
C TYR A 201 16.95 20.60 -1.25
N SER A 202 17.14 21.36 -0.17
CA SER A 202 18.19 22.40 -0.13
C SER A 202 19.60 21.80 -0.22
N GLN A 203 19.82 20.58 0.28
CA GLN A 203 21.13 19.92 0.26
C GLN A 203 21.44 19.26 -1.10
N ILE A 204 20.42 18.71 -1.77
CA ILE A 204 20.61 17.93 -3.01
C ILE A 204 20.26 18.71 -4.29
N GLY A 205 19.84 19.97 -4.13
CA GLY A 205 19.40 20.88 -5.19
C GLY A 205 17.88 21.08 -5.19
N ILE A 206 17.44 22.31 -4.92
CA ILE A 206 16.01 22.66 -4.79
C ILE A 206 15.22 22.42 -6.07
N THR A 207 15.88 22.43 -7.23
CA THR A 207 15.29 22.09 -8.53
C THR A 207 14.73 20.66 -8.56
N LYS A 208 15.24 19.75 -7.72
CA LYS A 208 14.75 18.37 -7.59
C LYS A 208 13.48 18.24 -6.75
N ILE A 209 12.98 19.31 -6.14
CA ILE A 209 11.79 19.26 -5.28
C ILE A 209 10.56 18.73 -6.01
N HIS A 210 10.48 18.82 -7.34
CA HIS A 210 9.38 18.20 -8.09
C HIS A 210 9.21 16.69 -7.82
N GLN A 211 10.23 15.97 -7.33
CA GLN A 211 10.14 14.56 -6.96
C GLN A 211 9.11 14.26 -5.86
N VAL A 212 8.74 15.23 -4.98
CA VAL A 212 7.68 15.00 -3.97
C VAL A 212 6.33 14.68 -4.60
N THR A 213 6.09 15.07 -5.84
CA THR A 213 4.79 14.94 -6.48
C THR A 213 4.63 13.63 -7.25
N TRP A 214 5.71 12.91 -7.56
CA TRP A 214 5.65 11.79 -8.53
C TRP A 214 4.74 10.65 -8.06
N ILE A 215 4.92 10.19 -6.82
CA ILE A 215 4.07 9.15 -6.23
C ILE A 215 2.64 9.67 -6.01
N PRO A 216 2.41 10.85 -5.38
CA PRO A 216 1.05 11.40 -5.27
C PRO A 216 0.32 11.57 -6.59
N LEU A 217 0.98 12.09 -7.63
CA LEU A 217 0.39 12.26 -8.96
C LEU A 217 0.02 10.91 -9.57
N THR A 218 0.93 9.93 -9.53
CA THR A 218 0.66 8.57 -10.02
C THR A 218 -0.51 7.95 -9.26
N TYR A 219 -0.55 8.13 -7.95
CA TYR A 219 -1.59 7.61 -7.06
C TYR A 219 -2.99 8.17 -7.41
N TYR A 220 -3.12 9.49 -7.50
CA TYR A 220 -4.41 10.13 -7.82
C TYR A 220 -4.80 9.94 -9.28
N ALA A 221 -3.85 9.95 -10.22
CA ALA A 221 -4.12 9.65 -11.62
C ALA A 221 -4.66 8.23 -11.78
N THR A 222 -4.04 7.25 -11.11
CA THR A 222 -4.50 5.86 -11.13
C THR A 222 -5.88 5.72 -10.49
N ALA A 223 -6.17 6.43 -9.40
CA ALA A 223 -7.50 6.44 -8.80
C ALA A 223 -8.57 6.98 -9.74
N LEU A 224 -8.26 8.05 -10.49
CA LEU A 224 -9.15 8.62 -11.50
C LEU A 224 -9.38 7.63 -12.65
N VAL A 225 -8.29 7.10 -13.23
CA VAL A 225 -8.36 6.11 -14.32
C VAL A 225 -9.17 4.89 -13.92
N LEU A 226 -8.90 4.31 -12.74
CA LEU A 226 -9.62 3.15 -12.23
C LEU A 226 -11.11 3.45 -12.02
N SER A 227 -11.42 4.64 -11.47
CA SER A 227 -12.80 5.09 -11.30
C SER A 227 -13.56 5.19 -12.63
N LEU A 228 -12.91 5.72 -13.66
CA LEU A 228 -13.47 5.88 -15.01
C LEU A 228 -13.63 4.53 -15.72
N LEU A 229 -12.63 3.64 -15.64
CA LEU A 229 -12.70 2.31 -16.25
C LEU A 229 -13.82 1.46 -15.66
N ILE A 230 -13.96 1.44 -14.33
CA ILE A 230 -15.05 0.70 -13.67
C ILE A 230 -16.39 1.36 -14.00
N GLY A 231 -16.46 2.70 -13.94
CA GLY A 231 -17.69 3.44 -14.25
C GLY A 231 -18.18 3.20 -15.68
N GLY A 232 -17.27 3.27 -16.66
CA GLY A 232 -17.54 3.01 -18.07
C GLY A 232 -17.87 1.55 -18.35
N GLY A 233 -17.12 0.60 -17.78
CA GLY A 233 -17.38 -0.83 -17.93
C GLY A 233 -18.74 -1.26 -17.37
N VAL A 234 -19.15 -0.68 -16.24
CA VAL A 234 -20.48 -0.91 -15.65
C VAL A 234 -21.61 -0.19 -16.41
N TRP A 235 -21.29 0.83 -17.20
CA TRP A 235 -22.27 1.50 -18.05
C TRP A 235 -22.53 0.73 -19.36
N LEU A 236 -21.51 0.04 -19.88
CA LEU A 236 -21.58 -0.75 -21.11
C LEU A 236 -22.16 -2.16 -20.92
N ALA A 237 -22.21 -2.68 -19.69
CA ALA A 237 -22.72 -4.01 -19.34
C ALA A 237 -24.18 -3.95 -18.89
#